data_AF-A0A971P5P5-F1
#
_entry.id   AF-A0A971P5P5-F1
#
_cell.length_a   1.000
_cell.length_b   1.000
_cell.length_c   1.000
_cell.angle_alpha   90.00
_cell.angle_beta   90.00
_cell.angle_gamma   90.00
#
_symmetry.space_group_name_H-M   'P 1'
#
loop_
_entity.id
_entity.type
_entity.pdbx_description
1 polymer ?
#
loop_
_entity_poly.entity_id
_entity_poly.type
_entity_poly.pdbx_seq_one_letter_code
_entity_poly.pdbx_strand_id
1 'polypeptide(L)'
;MTKIKNPSIMLVVSVLLLSICQGELYSAEIERWDIMMSEEVQVWNYLLEDYFYGPKEEHWPKRKKALEKIVNEFPDSQWADDASLILACGKFEFEHNAEGALSDLKSIGSKYPNGKTIINPWWSAGAGCKIDEVWMMGQGRLSYRNRDGSVRKGKPFDSDSVISMDEKEILAYFSHIERNPIFTKDAAHIFVAEILGHQGEYEAAVDELRGILSRALQQLNSFEADGRFSVTEDGFYGRTLSRPQFRACIALMGYCEKTGDIETAVSEIDKFSVVLNQSASYSVIKQVGQFYEKHGFVPKATLQYQKALEKVNNYIAADRIRSQFLEYIERPSDEELSPDLKQEASWLKANIR
;
A
#
# COMPACT_ATOMS: atom_id res chain seq x y z
N MET A 1 6.84 -12.91 50.10
CA MET A 1 6.73 -13.48 48.74
C MET A 1 5.53 -14.40 48.67
N THR A 2 4.38 -13.86 48.27
CA THR A 2 3.11 -14.58 48.12
C THR A 2 3.09 -15.32 46.78
N LYS A 3 3.13 -16.65 46.82
CA LYS A 3 3.01 -17.50 45.62
C LYS A 3 1.54 -17.53 45.16
N ILE A 4 1.26 -16.94 44.00
CA ILE A 4 -0.04 -17.05 43.34
C ILE A 4 -0.18 -18.49 42.83
N LYS A 5 -1.19 -19.22 43.32
CA LYS A 5 -1.34 -20.67 43.18
C LYS A 5 -2.29 -21.12 42.07
N ASN A 6 -2.67 -20.25 41.14
CA ASN A 6 -3.69 -20.60 40.14
C ASN A 6 -3.33 -20.15 38.71
N PRO A 7 -2.78 -21.03 37.86
CA PRO A 7 -2.37 -20.69 36.50
C PRO A 7 -3.54 -20.24 35.60
N SER A 8 -4.78 -20.66 35.92
CA SER A 8 -5.98 -20.22 35.21
C SER A 8 -6.30 -18.74 35.40
N ILE A 9 -5.92 -18.14 36.55
CA ILE A 9 -6.09 -16.70 36.79
C ILE A 9 -5.07 -15.89 35.99
N MET A 10 -3.85 -16.39 35.81
CA MET A 10 -2.87 -15.75 34.91
C MET A 10 -3.34 -15.77 33.45
N LEU A 11 -3.94 -16.87 32.98
CA LEU A 11 -4.42 -16.94 31.60
C LEU A 11 -5.58 -15.97 31.35
N VAL A 12 -6.53 -15.88 32.29
CA VAL A 12 -7.68 -14.96 32.20
C VAL A 12 -7.23 -13.50 32.29
N VAL A 13 -6.28 -13.17 33.17
CA VAL A 13 -5.72 -11.81 33.28
C VAL A 13 -4.91 -11.44 32.04
N SER A 14 -4.17 -12.37 31.43
CA SER A 14 -3.45 -12.12 30.18
C SER A 14 -4.38 -11.92 28.98
N VAL A 15 -5.47 -12.69 28.88
CA VAL A 15 -6.48 -12.52 27.82
C VAL A 15 -7.27 -11.23 28.01
N LEU A 16 -7.64 -10.86 29.26
CA LEU A 16 -8.26 -9.57 29.56
C LEU A 16 -7.32 -8.40 29.30
N LEU A 17 -6.03 -8.51 29.63
CA LEU A 17 -5.03 -7.48 29.29
C LEU A 17 -4.81 -7.38 27.79
N LEU A 18 -4.86 -8.48 27.04
CA LEU A 18 -4.81 -8.45 25.57
C LEU A 18 -6.04 -7.78 24.95
N SER A 19 -7.25 -8.07 25.45
CA SER A 19 -8.49 -7.41 25.01
C SER A 19 -8.57 -5.95 25.45
N ILE A 20 -8.04 -5.59 26.63
CA ILE A 20 -7.97 -4.20 27.10
C ILE A 20 -6.90 -3.42 26.32
N CYS A 21 -5.75 -4.04 26.00
CA CYS A 21 -4.76 -3.43 25.10
C CYS A 21 -5.32 -3.27 23.67
N GLN A 22 -6.16 -4.18 23.19
CA GLN A 22 -6.85 -4.02 21.90
C GLN A 22 -7.96 -2.96 21.95
N GLY A 23 -8.62 -2.75 23.11
CA GLY A 23 -9.66 -1.74 23.31
C GLY A 23 -9.13 -0.32 23.58
N GLU A 24 -8.02 -0.18 24.30
CA GLU A 24 -7.41 1.12 24.61
C GLU A 24 -6.54 1.68 23.46
N LEU A 25 -6.19 0.85 22.47
CA LEU A 25 -5.57 1.27 21.20
C LEU A 25 -6.52 2.10 20.29
N TYR A 26 -7.78 2.27 20.68
CA TYR A 26 -8.76 3.15 20.04
C TYR A 26 -8.89 4.54 20.69
N SER A 27 -8.06 4.89 21.68
CA SER A 27 -8.26 6.07 22.54
C SER A 27 -7.60 7.39 22.10
N ALA A 28 -6.75 7.38 21.06
CA ALA A 28 -6.53 8.61 20.31
C ALA A 28 -7.70 8.73 19.35
N GLU A 29 -8.53 9.77 19.51
CA GLU A 29 -9.56 10.13 18.53
C GLU A 29 -8.84 10.42 17.21
N ILE A 30 -8.59 9.37 16.42
CA ILE A 30 -8.21 9.51 15.02
C ILE A 30 -9.42 10.18 14.40
N GLU A 31 -9.23 11.43 13.99
CA GLU A 31 -10.25 12.18 13.29
C GLU A 31 -10.77 11.32 12.15
N ARG A 32 -12.09 11.20 12.09
CA ARG A 32 -12.71 10.28 11.16
C ARG A 32 -12.43 10.73 9.74
N TRP A 33 -11.83 9.85 8.96
CA TRP A 33 -11.38 10.14 7.61
C TRP A 33 -12.47 10.69 6.70
N ASP A 34 -13.70 10.17 6.81
CA ASP A 34 -14.84 10.65 6.05
C ASP A 34 -15.24 12.10 6.40
N ILE A 35 -14.96 12.54 7.63
CA ILE A 35 -15.09 13.93 8.05
C ILE A 35 -13.98 14.77 7.43
N MET A 36 -12.71 14.34 7.55
CA MET A 36 -11.56 15.05 7.00
C MET A 36 -11.70 15.31 5.49
N MET A 37 -12.13 14.31 4.72
CA MET A 37 -12.44 14.48 3.30
C MET A 37 -13.53 15.52 3.02
N SER A 38 -14.59 15.52 3.84
CA SER A 38 -15.73 16.42 3.68
C SER A 38 -15.37 17.86 4.00
N GLU A 39 -14.44 18.06 4.94
CA GLU A 39 -13.90 19.38 5.30
C GLU A 39 -12.98 19.93 4.20
N GLU A 40 -12.11 19.09 3.63
CA GLU A 40 -11.20 19.48 2.54
C GLU A 40 -11.74 19.15 1.14
N VAL A 41 -13.07 19.13 0.99
CA VAL A 41 -13.69 18.63 -0.24
C VAL A 41 -13.29 19.43 -1.49
N GLN A 42 -12.94 20.71 -1.35
CA GLN A 42 -12.41 21.51 -2.47
C GLN A 42 -11.03 21.02 -2.93
N VAL A 43 -10.16 20.62 -2.00
CA VAL A 43 -8.83 20.05 -2.32
C VAL A 43 -8.99 18.74 -3.07
N TRP A 44 -9.87 17.85 -2.58
CA TRP A 44 -10.21 16.60 -3.26
C TRP A 44 -10.72 16.83 -4.69
N ASN A 45 -11.56 17.84 -4.88
CA ASN A 45 -12.06 18.17 -6.22
C ASN A 45 -10.95 18.54 -7.20
N TYR A 46 -9.89 19.21 -6.73
CA TYR A 46 -8.73 19.52 -7.54
C TYR A 46 -7.84 18.30 -7.74
N LEU A 47 -7.66 17.47 -6.72
CA LEU A 47 -6.81 16.27 -6.77
C LEU A 47 -7.36 15.24 -7.78
N LEU A 48 -8.69 15.16 -7.84
CA LEU A 48 -9.44 14.25 -8.70
C LEU A 48 -9.77 14.83 -10.08
N GLU A 49 -9.38 16.08 -10.36
CA GLU A 49 -9.69 16.72 -11.64
C GLU A 49 -9.11 15.91 -12.81
N ASP A 50 -10.02 15.49 -13.70
CA ASP A 50 -9.76 14.58 -14.83
C ASP A 50 -8.99 13.30 -14.46
N TYR A 51 -9.06 12.82 -13.20
CA TYR A 51 -8.27 11.67 -12.72
C TYR A 51 -8.47 10.39 -13.55
N PHE A 52 -9.73 10.03 -13.82
CA PHE A 52 -10.06 8.84 -14.60
C PHE A 52 -9.59 8.91 -16.06
N TYR A 53 -9.35 10.12 -16.56
CA TYR A 53 -8.81 10.37 -17.90
C TYR A 53 -7.34 10.81 -17.86
N GLY A 54 -6.77 10.88 -16.65
CA GLY A 54 -5.44 11.39 -16.33
C GLY A 54 -4.25 10.70 -16.98
N PRO A 55 -4.30 9.42 -17.41
CA PRO A 55 -3.19 8.84 -18.17
C PRO A 55 -3.08 9.35 -19.62
N LYS A 56 -3.86 10.36 -20.02
CA LYS A 56 -3.81 10.93 -21.37
C LYS A 56 -3.29 12.37 -21.36
N GLU A 57 -2.33 12.64 -22.25
CA GLU A 57 -1.74 13.97 -22.46
C GLU A 57 -2.79 15.06 -22.68
N GLU A 58 -3.90 14.75 -23.37
CA GLU A 58 -4.97 15.72 -23.68
C GLU A 58 -5.62 16.34 -22.43
N HIS A 59 -5.64 15.62 -21.31
CA HIS A 59 -6.25 16.07 -20.05
C HIS A 59 -5.23 16.68 -19.09
N TRP A 60 -3.92 16.53 -19.37
CA TRP A 60 -2.86 16.99 -18.48
C TRP A 60 -2.90 18.50 -18.19
N PRO A 61 -3.11 19.42 -19.15
CA PRO A 61 -3.10 20.85 -18.86
C PRO A 61 -4.13 21.28 -17.80
N LYS A 62 -5.32 20.67 -17.84
CA LYS A 62 -6.41 20.96 -16.88
C LYS A 62 -6.11 20.35 -15.52
N ARG A 63 -5.64 19.10 -15.50
CA ARG A 63 -5.22 18.39 -14.27
C ARG A 63 -4.05 19.11 -13.58
N LYS A 64 -3.00 19.47 -14.31
CA LYS A 64 -1.86 20.25 -13.83
C LYS A 64 -2.31 21.53 -13.12
N LYS A 65 -3.16 22.33 -13.78
CA LYS A 65 -3.66 23.58 -13.19
C LYS A 65 -4.44 23.35 -11.89
N ALA A 66 -5.19 22.25 -11.78
CA ALA A 66 -5.90 21.92 -10.55
C ALA A 66 -4.93 21.53 -9.42
N LEU A 67 -3.93 20.71 -9.72
CA LEU A 67 -2.92 20.31 -8.75
C LEU A 67 -2.06 21.50 -8.29
N GLU A 68 -1.68 22.40 -9.20
CA GLU A 68 -0.97 23.65 -8.88
C GLU A 68 -1.76 24.53 -7.90
N LYS A 69 -3.11 24.54 -7.99
CA LYS A 69 -3.93 25.25 -7.00
C LYS A 69 -3.82 24.64 -5.61
N ILE A 70 -3.78 23.31 -5.50
CA ILE A 70 -3.58 22.66 -4.19
C ILE A 70 -2.26 23.13 -3.59
N VAL A 71 -1.17 23.04 -4.35
CA VAL A 71 0.17 23.37 -3.85
C VAL A 71 0.32 24.85 -3.51
N ASN A 72 -0.35 25.75 -4.24
CA ASN A 72 -0.20 27.20 -4.08
C ASN A 72 -1.22 27.83 -3.12
N GLU A 73 -2.48 27.41 -3.18
CA GLU A 73 -3.59 27.99 -2.41
C GLU A 73 -3.89 27.21 -1.12
N PHE A 74 -3.52 25.92 -1.06
CA PHE A 74 -3.75 25.03 0.09
C PHE A 74 -2.46 24.33 0.56
N PRO A 75 -1.36 25.08 0.81
CA PRO A 75 -0.06 24.50 1.11
C PRO A 75 -0.01 23.68 2.41
N ASP A 76 -0.90 24.01 3.36
CA ASP A 76 -1.02 23.33 4.66
C ASP A 76 -1.99 22.14 4.62
N SER A 77 -2.65 21.89 3.48
CA SER A 77 -3.51 20.71 3.32
C SER A 77 -2.68 19.44 3.37
N GLN A 78 -3.24 18.40 4.00
CA GLN A 78 -2.60 17.09 4.07
C GLN A 78 -2.43 16.42 2.71
N TRP A 79 -3.09 16.91 1.65
CA TRP A 79 -2.98 16.39 0.27
C TRP A 79 -2.04 17.21 -0.61
N ALA A 80 -1.39 18.26 -0.08
CA ALA A 80 -0.51 19.12 -0.87
C ALA A 80 0.77 18.39 -1.33
N ASP A 81 1.22 17.41 -0.57
CA ASP A 81 2.34 16.55 -0.89
C ASP A 81 1.99 15.52 -1.97
N ASP A 82 0.80 14.91 -1.91
CA ASP A 82 0.24 14.07 -2.98
C ASP A 82 0.08 14.84 -4.30
N ALA A 83 -0.43 16.07 -4.23
CA ALA A 83 -0.52 16.94 -5.40
C ALA A 83 0.87 17.25 -5.98
N SER A 84 1.87 17.47 -5.12
CA SER A 84 3.26 17.69 -5.51
C SER A 84 3.87 16.45 -6.18
N LEU A 85 3.60 15.25 -5.66
CA LEU A 85 4.02 13.99 -6.28
C LEU A 85 3.43 13.86 -7.68
N ILE A 86 2.11 14.03 -7.83
CA ILE A 86 1.45 13.90 -9.14
C ILE A 86 1.98 14.93 -10.14
N LEU A 87 2.23 16.18 -9.71
CA LEU A 87 2.84 17.21 -10.56
C LEU A 87 4.23 16.82 -11.06
N ALA A 88 5.10 16.35 -10.16
CA ALA A 88 6.45 15.96 -10.51
C ALA A 88 6.45 14.76 -11.47
N CYS A 89 5.60 13.77 -11.23
CA CYS A 89 5.43 12.62 -12.11
C CYS A 89 4.89 13.03 -13.49
N GLY A 90 3.90 13.93 -13.54
CA GLY A 90 3.34 14.43 -14.79
C GLY A 90 4.31 15.27 -15.62
N LYS A 91 5.27 15.97 -14.99
CA LYS A 91 6.38 16.61 -15.71
C LYS A 91 7.21 15.60 -16.50
N PHE A 92 7.47 14.42 -15.93
CA PHE A 92 8.17 13.37 -16.65
C PHE A 92 7.31 12.76 -17.76
N GLU A 93 6.08 12.37 -17.44
CA GLU A 93 5.22 11.61 -18.37
C GLU A 93 4.68 12.44 -19.52
N PHE A 94 4.14 13.62 -19.23
CA PHE A 94 3.34 14.40 -20.18
C PHE A 94 4.07 15.63 -20.71
N GLU A 95 5.10 16.10 -20.00
CA GLU A 95 5.93 17.24 -20.43
C GLU A 95 7.30 16.81 -20.92
N HIS A 96 7.62 15.51 -20.83
CA HIS A 96 8.90 14.93 -21.19
C HIS A 96 10.11 15.64 -20.53
N ASN A 97 9.92 16.12 -19.30
CA ASN A 97 10.89 16.89 -18.54
C ASN A 97 11.41 16.06 -17.35
N ALA A 98 12.29 15.11 -17.65
CA ALA A 98 12.88 14.22 -16.64
C ALA A 98 13.71 14.98 -15.59
N GLU A 99 14.54 15.94 -16.01
CA GLU A 99 15.38 16.73 -15.08
C GLU A 99 14.53 17.54 -14.10
N GLY A 100 13.49 18.20 -14.60
CA GLY A 100 12.54 18.95 -13.77
C GLY A 100 11.76 18.05 -12.81
N ALA A 101 11.32 16.88 -13.27
CA ALA A 101 10.65 15.89 -12.43
C ALA A 101 11.58 15.36 -11.30
N LEU A 102 12.82 15.01 -11.63
CA LEU A 102 13.82 14.56 -10.64
C LEU A 102 14.13 15.64 -9.60
N SER A 103 14.29 16.88 -10.04
CA SER A 103 14.50 18.02 -9.13
C SER A 103 13.33 18.18 -8.15
N ASP A 104 12.10 18.16 -8.66
CA ASP A 104 10.89 18.28 -7.85
C ASP A 104 10.75 17.11 -6.86
N LEU A 105 10.88 15.86 -7.33
CA LEU A 105 10.75 14.67 -6.49
C LEU A 105 11.78 14.65 -5.36
N LYS A 106 13.03 15.01 -5.65
CA LYS A 106 14.08 15.12 -4.62
C LYS A 106 13.77 16.19 -3.58
N SER A 107 13.11 17.28 -3.99
CA SER A 107 12.71 18.34 -3.06
C SER A 107 11.53 17.95 -2.16
N ILE A 108 10.60 17.10 -2.65
CA ILE A 108 9.39 16.69 -1.92
C ILE A 108 9.73 16.06 -0.57
N GLY A 109 10.72 15.19 -0.50
CA GLY A 109 11.12 14.56 0.76
C GLY A 109 11.61 15.55 1.82
N SER A 110 12.20 16.68 1.40
CA SER A 110 12.63 17.75 2.30
C SER A 110 11.49 18.71 2.68
N LYS A 111 10.55 18.95 1.75
CA LYS A 111 9.40 19.83 1.95
C LYS A 111 8.33 19.17 2.83
N TYR A 112 8.16 17.85 2.71
CA TYR A 112 7.16 17.07 3.41
C TYR A 112 7.81 15.89 4.16
N PRO A 113 8.67 16.15 5.17
CA PRO A 113 9.47 15.10 5.83
C PRO A 113 8.62 14.05 6.57
N ASN A 114 7.42 14.45 6.97
CA ASN A 114 6.41 13.63 7.66
C ASN A 114 5.11 13.48 6.82
N GLY A 115 5.15 13.88 5.54
CA GLY A 115 4.01 13.74 4.63
C GLY A 115 3.57 12.29 4.53
N LYS A 116 2.27 12.07 4.53
CA LYS A 116 1.64 10.76 4.37
C LYS A 116 0.97 10.76 3.01
N THR A 117 1.20 9.72 2.23
CA THR A 117 0.71 9.70 0.84
C THR A 117 -0.31 8.61 0.63
N ILE A 118 -1.29 8.95 -0.22
CA ILE A 118 -2.28 8.00 -0.76
C ILE A 118 -1.89 7.52 -2.15
N ILE A 119 -0.78 8.04 -2.67
CA ILE A 119 -0.27 7.67 -3.97
C ILE A 119 0.28 6.26 -3.91
N ASN A 120 -0.21 5.43 -4.81
CA ASN A 120 0.29 4.10 -5.04
C ASN A 120 1.73 4.20 -5.60
N PRO A 121 2.75 3.64 -4.91
CA PRO A 121 4.13 3.69 -5.37
C PRO A 121 4.40 2.81 -6.59
N TRP A 122 3.42 2.03 -7.06
CA TRP A 122 3.55 1.24 -8.28
C TRP A 122 3.33 2.11 -9.52
N TRP A 123 4.44 2.61 -10.04
CA TRP A 123 4.45 3.22 -11.36
C TRP A 123 4.06 2.17 -12.40
N SER A 124 2.97 2.44 -13.13
CA SER A 124 2.60 1.64 -14.30
C SER A 124 2.82 2.51 -15.53
N ALA A 125 3.70 2.07 -16.43
CA ALA A 125 3.99 2.80 -17.65
C ALA A 125 2.69 3.07 -18.44
N GLY A 126 2.46 4.33 -18.81
CA GLY A 126 1.22 4.76 -19.48
C GLY A 126 0.01 4.93 -18.55
N ALA A 127 0.22 4.78 -17.24
CA ALA A 127 -0.82 4.89 -16.22
C ALA A 127 -0.48 5.91 -15.14
N GLY A 128 0.81 6.23 -14.98
CA GLY A 128 1.31 7.31 -14.14
C GLY A 128 1.17 7.13 -12.65
N CYS A 129 1.46 8.23 -11.96
CA CYS A 129 1.28 8.41 -10.54
C CYS A 129 -0.22 8.39 -10.19
N LYS A 130 -0.65 7.36 -9.48
CA LYS A 130 -2.06 7.09 -9.17
C LYS A 130 -2.34 7.12 -7.69
N ILE A 131 -3.51 7.60 -7.33
CA ILE A 131 -4.12 7.38 -6.01
C ILE A 131 -4.43 5.88 -5.87
N ASP A 132 -4.14 5.31 -4.71
CA ASP A 132 -4.42 3.92 -4.39
C ASP A 132 -5.91 3.58 -4.63
N GLU A 133 -6.17 2.39 -5.16
CA GLU A 133 -7.51 2.02 -5.61
C GLU A 133 -8.52 1.97 -4.45
N VAL A 134 -8.08 1.61 -3.24
CA VAL A 134 -8.96 1.58 -2.06
C VAL A 134 -9.45 2.99 -1.74
N TRP A 135 -8.56 3.97 -1.85
CA TRP A 135 -8.91 5.39 -1.73
C TRP A 135 -9.93 5.80 -2.80
N MET A 136 -9.69 5.39 -4.05
CA MET A 136 -10.58 5.70 -5.18
C MET A 136 -11.96 5.05 -5.08
N MET A 137 -12.08 3.88 -4.44
CA MET A 137 -13.37 3.26 -4.15
C MET A 137 -14.08 3.91 -2.95
N GLY A 138 -13.32 4.30 -1.92
CA GLY A 138 -13.85 4.93 -0.70
C GLY A 138 -14.44 6.33 -0.93
N GLN A 139 -13.85 7.13 -1.82
CA GLN A 139 -14.35 8.48 -2.14
C GLN A 139 -15.76 8.51 -2.73
N GLY A 140 -16.21 7.41 -3.36
CA GLY A 140 -17.46 7.30 -4.09
C GLY A 140 -18.71 7.36 -3.21
N ARG A 141 -18.59 7.70 -1.94
CA ARG A 141 -19.72 8.04 -1.04
C ARG A 141 -19.57 9.42 -0.40
N LEU A 142 -18.41 10.06 -0.49
CA LEU A 142 -18.04 11.24 0.30
C LEU A 142 -17.89 12.51 -0.52
N SER A 143 -17.51 12.39 -1.79
CA SER A 143 -17.14 13.55 -2.63
C SER A 143 -17.67 13.39 -4.06
N TYR A 144 -18.99 13.50 -4.26
CA TYR A 144 -19.55 13.65 -5.63
C TYR A 144 -19.75 15.11 -5.99
N ARG A 145 -19.59 15.43 -7.27
CA ARG A 145 -20.11 16.67 -7.84
C ARG A 145 -21.59 16.49 -8.17
N ASN A 146 -22.39 17.48 -7.81
CA ASN A 146 -23.73 17.66 -8.35
C ASN A 146 -23.64 17.89 -9.89
N ARG A 147 -24.77 17.75 -10.59
CA ARG A 147 -24.82 17.99 -12.05
C ARG A 147 -24.41 19.41 -12.46
N ASP A 148 -24.49 20.37 -11.54
CA ASP A 148 -24.10 21.77 -11.75
C ASP A 148 -22.60 22.02 -11.45
N GLY A 149 -21.83 20.97 -11.13
CA GLY A 149 -20.42 21.08 -10.78
C GLY A 149 -20.16 21.52 -9.35
N SER A 150 -21.20 21.84 -8.56
CA SER A 150 -21.07 22.11 -7.14
C SER A 150 -20.77 20.83 -6.36
N VAL A 151 -20.14 20.98 -5.20
CA VAL A 151 -19.69 19.85 -4.40
C VAL A 151 -20.84 19.37 -3.51
N ARG A 152 -21.24 18.10 -3.66
CA ARG A 152 -22.12 17.47 -2.69
C ARG A 152 -21.25 17.01 -1.53
N LYS A 153 -21.37 17.68 -0.38
CA LYS A 153 -20.86 17.13 0.88
C LYS A 153 -21.58 15.80 1.12
N GLY A 154 -20.86 14.68 1.02
CA GLY A 154 -21.38 13.40 1.47
C GLY A 154 -21.73 13.48 2.95
N LYS A 155 -22.75 12.74 3.36
CA LYS A 155 -22.93 12.54 4.80
C LYS A 155 -21.89 11.51 5.26
N PRO A 156 -21.36 11.62 6.50
CA PRO A 156 -20.51 10.59 7.10
C PRO A 156 -21.15 9.19 7.00
N PHE A 157 -20.34 8.13 7.03
CA PHE A 157 -20.81 6.74 6.84
C PHE A 157 -21.90 6.28 7.83
N ASP A 158 -22.07 6.99 8.94
CA ASP A 158 -23.01 6.70 10.02
C ASP A 158 -24.15 7.72 10.11
N SER A 159 -24.42 8.47 9.05
CA SER A 159 -25.38 9.58 9.13
C SER A 159 -26.82 9.19 9.45
N ASP A 160 -27.15 7.91 9.25
CA ASP A 160 -28.43 7.30 9.62
C ASP A 160 -28.23 6.26 10.77
N SER A 161 -27.12 6.37 11.51
CA SER A 161 -26.69 5.48 12.61
C SER A 161 -26.45 4.02 12.23
N VAL A 162 -26.32 3.71 10.93
CA VAL A 162 -26.04 2.37 10.41
C VAL A 162 -24.82 2.45 9.49
N ILE A 163 -23.79 1.66 9.79
CA ILE A 163 -22.59 1.51 8.95
C ILE A 163 -22.61 0.10 8.36
N SER A 164 -22.57 0.00 7.02
CA SER A 164 -22.52 -1.29 6.32
C SER A 164 -21.21 -2.03 6.59
N MET A 165 -21.15 -3.32 6.25
CA MET A 165 -19.90 -4.08 6.40
C MET A 165 -18.77 -3.51 5.53
N ASP A 166 -19.07 -3.17 4.27
CA ASP A 166 -18.10 -2.54 3.35
C ASP A 166 -17.55 -1.22 3.91
N GLU A 167 -18.41 -0.41 4.55
CA GLU A 167 -17.98 0.86 5.15
C GLU A 167 -17.09 0.64 6.37
N LYS A 168 -17.33 -0.42 7.17
CA LYS A 168 -16.41 -0.82 8.24
C LYS A 168 -15.06 -1.27 7.70
N GLU A 169 -15.04 -2.03 6.61
CA GLU A 169 -13.79 -2.45 5.93
C GLU A 169 -12.98 -1.23 5.47
N ILE A 170 -13.65 -0.28 4.84
CA ILE A 170 -13.05 0.97 4.35
C ILE A 170 -12.51 1.80 5.53
N LEU A 171 -13.30 2.01 6.59
CA LEU A 171 -12.87 2.75 7.78
C LEU A 171 -11.70 2.06 8.50
N ALA A 172 -11.71 0.74 8.59
CA ALA A 172 -10.62 -0.04 9.18
C ALA A 172 -9.33 0.13 8.36
N TYR A 173 -9.42 0.13 7.02
CA TYR A 173 -8.29 0.41 6.14
C TYR A 173 -7.72 1.81 6.37
N PHE A 174 -8.56 2.85 6.41
CA PHE A 174 -8.11 4.22 6.66
C PHE A 174 -7.49 4.39 8.05
N SER A 175 -8.11 3.84 9.08
CA SER A 175 -7.56 3.82 10.44
C SER A 175 -6.19 3.14 10.50
N HIS A 176 -6.03 2.04 9.76
CA HIS A 176 -4.78 1.31 9.70
C HIS A 176 -3.65 2.13 9.06
N ILE A 177 -3.89 2.75 7.91
CA ILE A 177 -2.87 3.56 7.23
C ILE A 177 -2.59 4.87 7.96
N GLU A 178 -3.53 5.43 8.72
CA GLU A 178 -3.23 6.59 9.57
C GLU A 178 -2.22 6.26 10.67
N ARG A 179 -2.36 5.07 11.26
CA ARG A 179 -1.45 4.52 12.28
C ARG A 179 -0.14 4.04 11.69
N ASN A 180 -0.18 3.52 10.46
CA ASN A 180 0.95 2.89 9.79
C ASN A 180 1.16 3.50 8.38
N PRO A 181 1.47 4.80 8.29
CA PRO A 181 1.42 5.53 7.04
C PRO A 181 2.41 5.04 6.01
N ILE A 182 2.07 5.30 4.76
CA ILE A 182 3.03 5.33 3.66
C ILE A 182 3.54 6.76 3.60
N PHE A 183 4.86 6.93 3.69
CA PHE A 183 5.45 8.25 3.68
C PHE A 183 5.68 8.76 2.27
N THR A 184 5.29 10.02 2.02
CA THR A 184 5.44 10.71 0.73
C THR A 184 6.87 10.68 0.22
N LYS A 185 7.85 10.84 1.11
CA LYS A 185 9.28 10.75 0.76
C LYS A 185 9.66 9.39 0.18
N ASP A 186 9.12 8.29 0.72
CA ASP A 186 9.47 6.95 0.23
C ASP A 186 8.85 6.72 -1.16
N ALA A 187 7.63 7.20 -1.41
CA ALA A 187 7.04 7.21 -2.74
C ALA A 187 7.84 8.08 -3.73
N ALA A 188 8.29 9.27 -3.32
CA ALA A 188 9.13 10.13 -4.15
C ALA A 188 10.44 9.44 -4.57
N HIS A 189 11.11 8.75 -3.65
CA HIS A 189 12.33 7.99 -3.96
C HIS A 189 12.07 6.83 -4.95
N ILE A 190 10.91 6.16 -4.86
CA ILE A 190 10.52 5.17 -5.88
C ILE A 190 10.44 5.84 -7.25
N PHE A 191 9.73 6.96 -7.36
CA PHE A 191 9.58 7.65 -8.66
C PHE A 191 10.90 8.19 -9.20
N VAL A 192 11.81 8.65 -8.34
CA VAL A 192 13.18 9.00 -8.74
C VAL A 192 13.87 7.79 -9.35
N ALA A 193 13.85 6.64 -8.68
CA ALA A 193 14.47 5.42 -9.19
C ALA A 193 13.85 4.95 -10.53
N GLU A 194 12.54 5.06 -10.70
CA GLU A 194 11.87 4.72 -11.96
C GLU A 194 12.31 5.62 -13.12
N ILE A 195 12.38 6.95 -12.90
CA ILE A 195 12.84 7.90 -13.92
C ILE A 195 14.30 7.63 -14.29
N LEU A 196 15.18 7.43 -13.30
CA LEU A 196 16.58 7.07 -13.53
C LEU A 196 16.70 5.75 -14.32
N GLY A 197 15.89 4.75 -13.96
CA GLY A 197 15.82 3.48 -14.69
C GLY A 197 15.36 3.65 -16.15
N HIS A 198 14.42 4.54 -16.41
CA HIS A 198 14.01 4.90 -17.77
C HIS A 198 15.11 5.60 -18.57
N GLN A 199 15.99 6.35 -17.91
CA GLN A 199 17.15 7.00 -18.52
C GLN A 199 18.36 6.05 -18.68
N GLY A 200 18.26 4.82 -18.16
CA GLY A 200 19.36 3.85 -18.17
C GLY A 200 20.39 4.07 -17.05
N GLU A 201 20.12 4.97 -16.11
CA GLU A 201 20.96 5.25 -14.94
C GLU A 201 20.70 4.23 -13.82
N TYR A 202 20.89 2.94 -14.13
CA TYR A 202 20.50 1.83 -13.25
C TYR A 202 21.25 1.82 -11.91
N GLU A 203 22.54 2.17 -11.89
CA GLU A 203 23.32 2.23 -10.65
C GLU A 203 22.77 3.30 -9.68
N ALA A 204 22.47 4.49 -10.19
CA ALA A 204 21.87 5.57 -9.42
C ALA A 204 20.45 5.18 -8.93
N ALA A 205 19.67 4.51 -9.77
CA ALA A 205 18.36 3.98 -9.37
C ALA A 205 18.50 2.95 -8.23
N VAL A 206 19.47 2.04 -8.29
CA VAL A 206 19.74 1.07 -7.22
C VAL A 206 20.09 1.77 -5.91
N ASP A 207 20.94 2.80 -5.93
CA ASP A 207 21.32 3.54 -4.72
C ASP A 207 20.10 4.21 -4.04
N GLU A 208 19.20 4.80 -4.82
CA GLU A 208 17.95 5.38 -4.31
C GLU A 208 17.07 4.31 -3.63
N LEU A 209 16.92 3.14 -4.25
CA LEU A 209 16.13 2.04 -3.71
C LEU A 209 16.74 1.41 -2.45
N ARG A 210 18.08 1.32 -2.36
CA ARG A 210 18.78 0.88 -1.14
C ARG A 210 18.51 1.80 0.04
N GLY A 211 18.41 3.10 -0.22
CA GLY A 211 17.99 4.08 0.77
C GLY A 211 16.63 3.70 1.39
N ILE A 212 15.65 3.36 0.55
CA ILE A 212 14.30 2.94 1.01
C ILE A 212 14.38 1.65 1.83
N LEU A 213 15.06 0.62 1.33
CA LEU A 213 15.15 -0.70 1.99
C LEU A 213 15.86 -0.63 3.35
N SER A 214 16.93 0.17 3.46
CA SER A 214 17.68 0.33 4.72
C SER A 214 16.83 0.94 5.85
N ARG A 215 15.86 1.79 5.50
CA ARG A 215 14.90 2.38 6.45
C ARG A 215 13.78 1.41 6.83
N ALA A 216 13.53 0.36 6.04
CA ALA A 216 12.40 -0.53 6.27
C ALA A 216 12.46 -1.24 7.63
N LEU A 217 13.67 -1.54 8.13
CA LEU A 217 13.84 -2.13 9.46
C LEU A 217 13.36 -1.22 10.59
N GLN A 218 13.35 0.10 10.39
CA GLN A 218 12.81 1.07 11.36
C GLN A 218 11.27 1.05 11.39
N GLN A 219 10.63 0.44 10.39
CA GLN A 219 9.18 0.36 10.22
C GLN A 219 8.63 -1.06 10.47
N LEU A 220 9.42 -1.96 11.10
CA LEU A 220 9.01 -3.35 11.36
C LEU A 220 7.62 -3.46 12.01
N ASN A 221 7.33 -2.60 12.99
CA ASN A 221 6.02 -2.58 13.65
C ASN A 221 4.86 -2.31 12.68
N SER A 222 5.08 -1.43 11.69
CA SER A 222 4.08 -1.12 10.66
C SER A 222 3.87 -2.28 9.71
N PHE A 223 4.94 -2.98 9.35
CA PHE A 223 4.85 -4.21 8.55
C PHE A 223 4.11 -5.31 9.31
N GLU A 224 4.42 -5.54 10.59
CA GLU A 224 3.68 -6.52 11.40
C GLU A 224 2.21 -6.15 11.52
N ALA A 225 1.90 -4.85 11.67
CA ALA A 225 0.54 -4.36 11.68
C ALA A 225 -0.19 -4.69 10.37
N ASP A 226 0.44 -4.49 9.20
CA ASP A 226 -0.14 -4.86 7.91
C ASP A 226 -0.45 -6.36 7.82
N GLY A 227 0.50 -7.19 8.30
CA GLY A 227 0.34 -8.64 8.31
C GLY A 227 -0.91 -9.03 9.11
N ARG A 228 -1.08 -8.45 10.30
CA ARG A 228 -2.28 -8.66 11.13
C ARG A 228 -3.55 -8.11 10.49
N PHE A 229 -3.49 -6.92 9.89
CA PHE A 229 -4.60 -6.29 9.19
C PHE A 229 -5.11 -7.12 8.00
N SER A 230 -4.21 -7.83 7.31
CA SER A 230 -4.57 -8.68 6.17
C SER A 230 -5.25 -10.01 6.54
N VAL A 231 -5.35 -10.35 7.84
CA VAL A 231 -5.83 -11.68 8.32
C VAL A 231 -6.74 -11.55 9.55
N THR A 232 -7.52 -10.47 9.70
CA THR A 232 -8.32 -10.29 10.92
C THR A 232 -9.32 -11.43 11.16
N GLU A 233 -9.55 -11.78 12.43
CA GLU A 233 -10.39 -12.91 12.89
C GLU A 233 -11.85 -12.82 12.42
N ASP A 234 -12.31 -11.60 12.10
CA ASP A 234 -13.65 -11.32 11.58
C ASP A 234 -13.81 -11.60 10.07
N GLY A 235 -12.78 -12.13 9.41
CA GLY A 235 -12.82 -12.47 7.98
C GLY A 235 -12.62 -11.27 7.05
N PHE A 236 -12.18 -10.11 7.57
CA PHE A 236 -11.85 -8.96 6.73
C PHE A 236 -10.55 -9.21 5.99
N TYR A 237 -10.68 -9.27 4.66
CA TYR A 237 -9.53 -9.35 3.79
C TYR A 237 -9.09 -7.93 3.44
N GLY A 238 -8.20 -7.36 4.26
CA GLY A 238 -7.50 -6.14 3.89
C GLY A 238 -6.74 -6.39 2.58
N ARG A 239 -7.06 -5.63 1.52
CA ARG A 239 -6.20 -5.61 0.32
C ARG A 239 -4.78 -5.36 0.79
N THR A 240 -3.82 -6.12 0.27
CA THR A 240 -2.42 -5.97 0.66
C THR A 240 -1.99 -4.53 0.40
N LEU A 241 -1.49 -3.87 1.44
CA LEU A 241 -1.00 -2.50 1.31
C LEU A 241 0.25 -2.51 0.44
N SER A 242 0.18 -1.73 -0.64
CA SER A 242 1.29 -1.59 -1.57
C SER A 242 2.35 -0.67 -0.99
N ARG A 243 3.15 -1.18 -0.04
CA ARG A 243 4.22 -0.39 0.58
C ARG A 243 5.38 -0.14 -0.40
N PRO A 244 5.96 1.08 -0.41
CA PRO A 244 7.09 1.43 -1.28
C PRO A 244 8.27 0.46 -1.18
N GLN A 245 8.53 -0.09 0.01
CA GLN A 245 9.66 -1.00 0.25
C GLN A 245 9.53 -2.31 -0.55
N PHE A 246 8.31 -2.82 -0.75
CA PHE A 246 8.11 -4.01 -1.59
C PHE A 246 8.37 -3.67 -3.06
N ARG A 247 7.91 -2.51 -3.53
CA ARG A 247 8.22 -2.04 -4.89
C ARG A 247 9.72 -1.82 -5.07
N ALA A 248 10.39 -1.20 -4.09
CA ALA A 248 11.84 -0.98 -4.10
C ALA A 248 12.60 -2.29 -4.25
N CYS A 249 12.20 -3.34 -3.52
CA CYS A 249 12.81 -4.66 -3.63
C CYS A 249 12.67 -5.23 -5.06
N ILE A 250 11.47 -5.19 -5.65
CA ILE A 250 11.23 -5.67 -7.02
C ILE A 250 12.01 -4.86 -8.07
N ALA A 251 11.99 -3.54 -7.97
CA ALA A 251 12.69 -2.67 -8.91
C ALA A 251 14.22 -2.83 -8.80
N LEU A 252 14.75 -2.96 -7.58
CA LEU A 252 16.17 -3.18 -7.33
C LEU A 252 16.65 -4.48 -7.97
N MET A 253 15.89 -5.58 -7.84
CA MET A 253 16.19 -6.83 -8.56
C MET A 253 16.32 -6.57 -10.06
N GLY A 254 15.33 -5.91 -10.66
CA GLY A 254 15.32 -5.62 -12.09
C GLY A 254 16.51 -4.77 -12.55
N TYR A 255 16.89 -3.73 -11.80
CA TYR A 255 18.01 -2.86 -12.16
C TYR A 255 19.37 -3.55 -11.94
N CYS A 256 19.54 -4.32 -10.87
CA CYS A 256 20.73 -5.14 -10.68
C CYS A 256 20.90 -6.20 -11.78
N GLU A 257 19.82 -6.77 -12.31
CA GLU A 257 19.93 -7.66 -13.49
C GLU A 257 20.43 -6.90 -14.73
N LYS A 258 20.07 -5.63 -14.89
CA LYS A 258 20.52 -4.81 -16.01
C LYS A 258 21.99 -4.43 -15.91
N THR A 259 22.51 -4.23 -14.70
CA THR A 259 23.94 -3.93 -14.47
C THR A 259 24.80 -5.20 -14.34
N GLY A 260 24.19 -6.36 -14.12
CA GLY A 260 24.89 -7.61 -13.84
C GLY A 260 25.34 -7.75 -12.38
N ASP A 261 24.95 -6.82 -11.49
CA ASP A 261 25.30 -6.83 -10.07
C ASP A 261 24.31 -7.67 -9.25
N ILE A 262 24.32 -8.98 -9.52
CA ILE A 262 23.41 -9.94 -8.86
C ILE A 262 23.76 -10.09 -7.37
N GLU A 263 25.03 -9.95 -6.99
CA GLU A 263 25.47 -10.07 -5.60
C GLU A 263 24.88 -8.98 -4.72
N THR A 264 24.85 -7.72 -5.19
CA THR A 264 24.18 -6.63 -4.48
C THR A 264 22.70 -6.90 -4.32
N ALA A 265 21.99 -7.33 -5.37
CA ALA A 265 20.57 -7.67 -5.26
C ALA A 265 20.32 -8.74 -4.19
N VAL A 266 21.06 -9.84 -4.24
CA VAL A 266 20.93 -10.93 -3.25
C VAL A 266 21.21 -10.44 -1.83
N SER A 267 22.26 -9.63 -1.65
CA SER A 267 22.62 -9.08 -0.34
C SER A 267 21.51 -8.19 0.24
N GLU A 268 20.93 -7.31 -0.57
CA GLU A 268 19.87 -6.40 -0.11
C GLU A 268 18.54 -7.12 0.14
N ILE A 269 18.18 -8.10 -0.70
CA ILE A 269 17.00 -8.96 -0.47
C ILE A 269 17.16 -9.76 0.83
N ASP A 270 18.33 -10.33 1.09
CA ASP A 270 18.57 -11.10 2.32
C ASP A 270 18.35 -10.24 3.57
N LYS A 271 18.88 -9.00 3.58
CA LYS A 271 18.67 -8.04 4.67
C LYS A 271 17.20 -7.70 4.85
N PHE A 272 16.46 -7.58 3.76
CA PHE A 272 15.03 -7.23 3.74
C PHE A 272 14.10 -8.43 3.95
N SER A 273 14.62 -9.66 3.91
CA SER A 273 13.83 -10.90 3.88
C SER A 273 12.91 -11.08 5.10
N VAL A 274 13.31 -10.58 6.27
CA VAL A 274 12.47 -10.62 7.48
C VAL A 274 11.17 -9.85 7.26
N VAL A 275 11.27 -8.62 6.77
CA VAL A 275 10.12 -7.75 6.45
C VAL A 275 9.28 -8.36 5.33
N LEU A 276 9.95 -8.83 4.27
CA LEU A 276 9.32 -9.40 3.09
C LEU A 276 8.46 -10.62 3.45
N ASN A 277 9.02 -11.57 4.20
CA ASN A 277 8.35 -12.81 4.57
C ASN A 277 7.17 -12.58 5.53
N GLN A 278 7.23 -11.55 6.38
CA GLN A 278 6.16 -11.23 7.32
C GLN A 278 4.97 -10.58 6.60
N SER A 279 5.21 -9.63 5.71
CA SER A 279 4.16 -8.64 5.37
C SER A 279 3.91 -8.47 3.87
N ALA A 280 4.81 -8.93 3.01
CA ALA A 280 4.59 -8.83 1.57
C ALA A 280 3.44 -9.74 1.11
N SER A 281 2.83 -9.43 -0.03
CA SER A 281 1.89 -10.34 -0.70
C SER A 281 2.62 -11.61 -1.16
N TYR A 282 1.88 -12.71 -1.34
CA TYR A 282 2.47 -13.94 -1.90
C TYR A 282 3.11 -13.70 -3.28
N SER A 283 2.57 -12.76 -4.07
CA SER A 283 3.07 -12.45 -5.42
C SER A 283 4.44 -11.79 -5.41
N VAL A 284 4.73 -10.93 -4.43
CA VAL A 284 6.06 -10.34 -4.23
C VAL A 284 7.04 -11.40 -3.75
N ILE A 285 6.64 -12.24 -2.79
CA ILE A 285 7.47 -13.33 -2.26
C ILE A 285 7.84 -14.33 -3.38
N LYS A 286 6.85 -14.69 -4.23
CA LYS A 286 7.07 -15.54 -5.40
C LYS A 286 8.06 -14.92 -6.39
N GLN A 287 7.95 -13.62 -6.70
CA GLN A 287 8.88 -12.94 -7.60
C GLN A 287 10.32 -12.98 -7.07
N VAL A 288 10.52 -12.83 -5.76
CA VAL A 288 11.84 -13.01 -5.14
C VAL A 288 12.34 -14.45 -5.27
N GLY A 289 11.46 -15.45 -5.08
CA GLY A 289 11.78 -16.86 -5.33
C GLY A 289 12.23 -17.11 -6.77
N GLN A 290 11.51 -16.55 -7.74
CA GLN A 290 11.84 -16.65 -9.17
C GLN A 290 13.17 -15.98 -9.50
N PHE A 291 13.46 -14.83 -8.90
CA PHE A 291 14.76 -14.17 -9.02
C PHE A 291 15.89 -15.07 -8.50
N TYR A 292 15.75 -15.64 -7.29
CA TYR A 292 16.74 -16.54 -6.74
C TYR A 292 16.96 -17.79 -7.61
N GLU A 293 15.89 -18.40 -8.11
CA GLU A 293 15.96 -19.57 -8.98
C GLU A 293 16.71 -19.26 -10.28
N LYS A 294 16.33 -18.16 -10.95
CA LYS A 294 16.95 -17.71 -12.20
C LYS A 294 18.46 -17.54 -12.09
N HIS A 295 18.96 -17.12 -10.94
CA HIS A 295 20.39 -16.88 -10.69
C HIS A 295 21.08 -18.01 -9.90
N GLY A 296 20.46 -19.19 -9.80
CA GLY A 296 21.09 -20.39 -9.23
C GLY A 296 21.09 -20.47 -7.69
N PHE A 297 20.40 -19.58 -6.99
CA PHE A 297 20.24 -19.61 -5.54
C PHE A 297 19.10 -20.53 -5.09
N VAL A 298 19.13 -21.79 -5.56
CA VAL A 298 18.02 -22.76 -5.40
C VAL A 298 17.53 -22.91 -3.96
N PRO A 299 18.38 -23.06 -2.92
CA PRO A 299 17.88 -23.19 -1.54
C PRO A 299 17.08 -21.97 -1.07
N LYS A 300 17.48 -20.76 -1.50
CA LYS A 300 16.75 -19.53 -1.17
C LYS A 300 15.43 -19.44 -1.94
N ALA A 301 15.44 -19.82 -3.22
CA ALA A 301 14.23 -19.89 -4.03
C ALA A 301 13.18 -20.82 -3.41
N THR A 302 13.58 -22.04 -3.02
CA THR A 302 12.71 -23.01 -2.36
C THR A 302 12.10 -22.45 -1.08
N LEU A 303 12.90 -21.77 -0.25
CA LEU A 303 12.40 -21.13 0.98
C LEU A 303 11.35 -20.06 0.68
N GLN A 304 11.59 -19.22 -0.33
CA GLN A 304 10.64 -18.18 -0.73
C GLN A 304 9.35 -18.76 -1.31
N TYR A 305 9.42 -19.82 -2.12
CA TYR A 305 8.23 -20.52 -2.61
C TYR A 305 7.42 -21.17 -1.50
N GLN A 306 8.07 -21.75 -0.47
CA GLN A 306 7.38 -22.25 0.72
C GLN A 306 6.64 -21.14 1.46
N LYS A 307 7.27 -19.96 1.62
CA LYS A 307 6.65 -18.79 2.27
C LYS A 307 5.48 -18.23 1.46
N ALA A 308 5.61 -18.15 0.14
CA ALA A 308 4.51 -17.75 -0.73
C ALA A 308 3.34 -18.73 -0.62
N LEU A 309 3.60 -20.05 -0.57
CA LEU A 309 2.58 -21.08 -0.43
C LEU A 309 1.86 -20.99 0.93
N GLU A 310 2.59 -20.75 2.00
CA GLU A 310 2.04 -20.50 3.34
C GLU A 310 1.04 -19.32 3.29
N LYS A 311 1.42 -18.21 2.64
CA LYS A 311 0.52 -17.05 2.48
C LYS A 311 -0.71 -17.35 1.63
N VAL A 312 -0.56 -18.04 0.50
CA VAL A 312 -1.71 -18.43 -0.34
C VAL A 312 -2.69 -19.31 0.44
N ASN A 313 -2.19 -20.27 1.22
CA ASN A 313 -3.04 -21.14 2.05
C ASN A 313 -3.78 -20.34 3.14
N ASN A 314 -3.11 -19.37 3.78
CA ASN A 314 -3.74 -18.49 4.75
C ASN A 314 -4.86 -17.65 4.10
N TYR A 315 -4.65 -17.19 2.86
CA TYR A 315 -5.67 -16.46 2.11
C TYR A 315 -6.87 -17.32 1.75
N ILE A 316 -6.66 -18.57 1.30
CA ILE A 316 -7.75 -19.53 1.06
C ILE A 316 -8.54 -19.79 2.36
N ALA A 317 -7.85 -19.91 3.50
CA ALA A 317 -8.51 -20.10 4.80
C ALA A 317 -9.34 -18.88 5.21
N ALA A 318 -8.81 -17.67 5.04
CA ALA A 318 -9.53 -16.43 5.34
C ALA A 318 -10.75 -16.24 4.44
N ASP A 319 -10.64 -16.52 3.14
CA ASP A 319 -11.74 -16.43 2.17
C ASP A 319 -12.89 -17.40 2.51
N ARG A 320 -12.56 -18.62 2.97
CA ARG A 320 -13.54 -19.59 3.49
C ARG A 320 -14.27 -19.10 4.74
N ILE A 321 -13.59 -18.38 5.63
CA ILE A 321 -14.22 -17.80 6.82
C ILE A 321 -15.15 -16.67 6.38
N ARG A 322 -14.68 -15.77 5.51
CA ARG A 322 -15.47 -14.65 4.97
C ARG A 322 -16.77 -15.13 4.31
N SER A 323 -16.71 -16.17 3.49
CA SER A 323 -17.89 -16.69 2.79
C SER A 323 -18.97 -17.26 3.73
N GLN A 324 -18.62 -17.63 4.97
CA GLN A 324 -19.60 -18.06 5.98
C GLN A 324 -20.47 -16.90 6.49
N PHE A 325 -19.95 -15.67 6.44
CA PHE A 325 -20.62 -14.46 6.93
C PHE A 325 -21.41 -13.70 5.85
N LEU A 326 -21.28 -14.09 4.58
CA LEU A 326 -22.08 -13.52 3.50
C LEU A 326 -23.49 -14.13 3.55
N GLU A 327 -24.39 -13.52 4.34
CA GLU A 327 -25.78 -13.99 4.54
C GLU A 327 -26.67 -13.90 3.28
N TYR A 328 -26.22 -13.24 2.21
CA TYR A 328 -27.07 -12.83 1.08
C TYR A 328 -26.69 -13.39 -0.29
N ILE A 329 -25.70 -14.28 -0.38
CA ILE A 329 -25.28 -14.93 -1.63
C ILE A 329 -25.38 -16.44 -1.42
N GLU A 330 -25.90 -17.20 -2.40
CA GLU A 330 -25.80 -18.67 -2.37
C GLU A 330 -24.36 -19.03 -2.02
N ARG A 331 -24.18 -19.76 -0.92
CA ARG A 331 -22.83 -20.09 -0.43
C ARG A 331 -22.08 -20.77 -1.58
N PRO A 332 -20.98 -20.16 -2.09
CA PRO A 332 -20.22 -20.78 -3.15
C PRO A 332 -19.74 -22.15 -2.67
N SER A 333 -19.80 -23.13 -3.56
CA SER A 333 -19.25 -24.45 -3.28
C SER A 333 -17.75 -24.36 -2.99
N ASP A 334 -17.20 -25.32 -2.25
CA ASP A 334 -15.76 -25.38 -1.99
C ASP A 334 -14.92 -25.39 -3.26
N GLU A 335 -15.49 -25.81 -4.40
CA GLU A 335 -14.86 -25.81 -5.72
C GLU A 335 -14.80 -24.41 -6.35
N GLU A 336 -15.82 -23.58 -6.10
CA GLU A 336 -15.94 -22.20 -6.61
C GLU A 336 -15.13 -21.17 -5.82
N LEU A 337 -14.71 -21.49 -4.60
CA LEU A 337 -13.86 -20.60 -3.80
C LEU A 337 -12.46 -20.47 -4.41
N SER A 338 -12.12 -19.25 -4.84
CA SER A 338 -10.79 -18.78 -5.23
C SER A 338 -9.99 -19.74 -6.15
N PRO A 339 -10.49 -20.06 -7.37
CA PRO A 339 -9.82 -20.97 -8.31
C PRO A 339 -8.40 -20.53 -8.65
N ASP A 340 -8.17 -19.22 -8.80
CA ASP A 340 -6.84 -18.66 -9.09
C ASP A 340 -5.84 -18.96 -7.97
N LEU A 341 -6.25 -18.83 -6.70
CA LEU A 341 -5.39 -19.14 -5.55
C LEU A 341 -5.07 -20.64 -5.46
N LYS A 342 -6.00 -21.52 -5.85
CA LYS A 342 -5.75 -22.98 -5.91
C LYS A 342 -4.76 -23.34 -7.01
N GLN A 343 -4.90 -22.73 -8.19
CA GLN A 343 -3.95 -22.90 -9.28
C GLN A 343 -2.55 -22.43 -8.87
N GLU A 344 -2.47 -21.27 -8.22
CA GLU A 344 -1.23 -20.70 -7.71
C GLU A 344 -0.58 -21.60 -6.64
N ALA A 345 -1.36 -22.13 -5.69
CA ALA A 345 -0.87 -23.07 -4.69
C ALA A 345 -0.32 -24.36 -5.33
N SER A 346 -0.98 -24.86 -6.39
CA SER A 346 -0.51 -26.02 -7.15
C SER A 346 0.83 -25.73 -7.85
N TRP A 347 0.95 -24.57 -8.49
CA TRP A 347 2.20 -24.13 -9.11
C TRP A 347 3.34 -24.03 -8.08
N LEU A 348 3.09 -23.42 -6.92
CA LEU A 348 4.10 -23.29 -5.86
C LEU A 348 4.55 -24.66 -5.34
N LYS A 349 3.63 -25.60 -5.13
CA LYS A 349 3.97 -26.98 -4.72
C LYS A 349 4.86 -27.69 -5.74
N ALA A 350 4.65 -27.49 -7.04
CA ALA A 350 5.45 -28.12 -8.08
C ALA A 350 6.89 -27.60 -8.16
N ASN A 351 7.14 -26.37 -7.67
CA ASN A 351 8.44 -25.71 -7.69
C ASN A 351 9.22 -25.82 -6.36
N ILE A 352 8.58 -26.36 -5.31
CA ILE A 352 9.28 -26.78 -4.09
C ILE A 352 9.79 -28.21 -4.35
N ARG A 353 11.06 -28.35 -4.71
CA ARG A 353 11.72 -29.65 -4.91
C ARG A 353 12.70 -29.97 -3.80
#